data_AF-A0A1S1TR16-F1
#
_entry.id   AF-A0A1S1TR16-F1
#
_cell.length_a   1.000
_cell.length_b   1.000
_cell.length_c   1.000
_cell.angle_alpha   90.00
_cell.angle_beta   90.00
_cell.angle_gamma   90.00
#
_symmetry.space_group_name_H-M   'P 1'
#
loop_
_entity.id
_entity.type
_entity.pdbx_description
1 polymer ?
#
loop_
_entity_poly.entity_id
_entity_poly.type
_entity_poly.pdbx_seq_one_letter_code
_entity_poly.pdbx_strand_id
1 'polypeptide(L)'
;MGAKRPRTGDARRLTTDTKVRRDGAPVPKMEPMDKLTSAEIRTRLQANEQRLAELREERRPVALASLSGDKAASKEIARITAEESALRSEIDTLEVAAEHAERLEAEEAQRAAKEDRQKRETEARRLAALLIENSQRFDALAGEMTAVLRRRRELARQIWGTGTVTDAYVNTSHRPYIVASAMAAAGLADFDVVNTTGTRRRPLAEADTGFYGRIGGEPLPAPSLPDAENETLEAAGI
;
A
#
# COMPACT_ATOMS: atom_id res chain seq x y z
N MET A 1 -57.40 17.17 2.39
CA MET A 1 -56.54 17.77 3.42
C MET A 1 -55.31 18.36 2.73
N GLY A 2 -55.31 19.67 2.51
CA GLY A 2 -54.30 20.37 1.70
C GLY A 2 -53.20 20.98 2.57
N ALA A 3 -51.95 20.57 2.34
CA ALA A 3 -50.78 21.11 3.02
C ALA A 3 -50.40 22.48 2.41
N LYS A 4 -50.64 23.54 3.18
CA LYS A 4 -50.15 24.90 2.92
C LYS A 4 -48.62 24.92 3.02
N ARG A 5 -47.93 25.28 1.92
CA ARG A 5 -46.51 25.65 1.94
C ARG A 5 -46.36 27.13 2.36
N PRO A 6 -45.41 27.49 3.24
CA PRO A 6 -45.16 28.88 3.59
C PRO A 6 -44.36 29.61 2.51
N ARG A 7 -44.63 30.91 2.44
CA ARG A 7 -44.19 31.87 1.42
C ARG A 7 -42.71 32.23 1.54
N THR A 8 -42.12 32.42 0.37
CA THR A 8 -40.85 33.11 0.07
C THR A 8 -40.70 34.42 0.85
N GLY A 9 -39.63 34.51 1.64
CA GLY A 9 -39.18 35.76 2.24
C GLY A 9 -38.20 36.47 1.31
N ASP A 10 -38.59 37.66 0.87
CA ASP A 10 -37.77 38.62 0.13
C ASP A 10 -36.57 39.08 0.97
N ALA A 11 -35.38 38.54 0.67
CA ALA A 11 -34.12 39.10 1.11
C ALA A 11 -33.75 40.27 0.18
N ARG A 12 -34.13 41.49 0.60
CA ARG A 12 -33.65 42.76 0.04
C ARG A 12 -32.12 42.76 -0.05
N ARG A 13 -31.59 42.68 -1.27
CA ARG A 13 -30.17 42.95 -1.55
C ARG A 13 -29.93 44.46 -1.42
N LEU A 14 -29.28 44.88 -0.35
CA LEU A 14 -28.61 46.18 -0.29
C LEU A 14 -27.39 46.14 -1.22
N THR A 15 -27.51 46.78 -2.38
CA THR A 15 -26.38 47.11 -3.24
C THR A 15 -25.77 48.43 -2.77
N THR A 16 -24.82 48.38 -1.85
CA THR A 16 -23.94 49.51 -1.57
C THR A 16 -22.82 49.51 -2.60
N ASP A 17 -23.14 50.06 -3.77
CA ASP A 17 -22.21 50.32 -4.87
C ASP A 17 -21.32 51.52 -4.49
N THR A 18 -20.34 51.27 -3.63
CA THR A 18 -19.37 52.28 -3.18
C THR A 18 -18.19 52.25 -4.15
N LYS A 19 -18.32 53.02 -5.22
CA LYS A 19 -17.31 53.16 -6.27
C LYS A 19 -16.14 54.01 -5.78
N VAL A 20 -15.30 53.43 -4.92
CA VAL A 20 -14.01 54.02 -4.53
C VAL A 20 -13.05 53.83 -5.69
N ARG A 21 -12.86 54.86 -6.52
CA ARG A 21 -11.74 54.96 -7.46
C ARG A 21 -10.46 55.10 -6.64
N ARG A 22 -9.82 53.98 -6.31
CA ARG A 22 -8.39 53.97 -5.97
C ARG A 22 -7.62 53.99 -7.28
N ASP A 23 -6.81 55.01 -7.48
CA ASP A 23 -5.84 55.09 -8.56
C ASP A 23 -4.92 53.87 -8.48
N GLY A 24 -5.21 52.88 -9.34
CA GLY A 24 -4.60 51.56 -9.32
C GLY A 24 -3.21 51.62 -9.93
N ALA A 25 -2.19 51.42 -9.09
CA ALA A 25 -0.93 50.85 -9.55
C ALA A 25 -1.23 49.57 -10.34
N PRO A 26 -0.48 49.27 -11.42
CA PRO A 26 -0.70 48.07 -12.20
C PRO A 26 -0.62 46.84 -11.30
N VAL A 27 -1.75 46.15 -11.14
CA VAL A 27 -1.78 44.85 -10.47
C VAL A 27 -0.92 43.92 -11.32
N PRO A 28 0.16 43.33 -10.78
CA PRO A 28 0.96 42.38 -11.53
C PRO A 28 0.05 41.24 -12.00
N LYS A 29 0.14 40.88 -13.28
CA LYS A 29 -0.57 39.71 -13.83
C LYS A 29 -0.13 38.49 -13.01
N MET A 30 -0.96 38.05 -12.08
CA MET A 30 -0.72 36.80 -11.36
C MET A 30 -0.99 35.66 -12.34
N GLU A 31 0.08 34.95 -12.72
CA GLU A 31 -0.05 33.66 -13.39
C GLU A 31 -0.91 32.72 -12.53
N PRO A 32 -1.71 31.82 -13.13
CA PRO A 32 -2.58 30.92 -12.38
C PRO A 32 -1.73 30.06 -11.44
N MET A 33 -1.89 30.28 -10.13
CA MET A 33 -1.15 29.63 -9.04
C MET A 33 -1.34 28.10 -8.96
N ASP A 34 -2.31 27.54 -9.69
CA ASP A 34 -2.64 26.10 -9.71
C ASP A 34 -1.54 25.19 -10.33
N LYS A 35 -0.43 25.75 -10.82
CA LYS A 35 0.67 24.99 -11.45
C LYS A 35 2.01 25.10 -10.75
N LEU A 36 2.12 25.90 -9.69
CA LEU A 36 3.39 26.07 -8.97
C LEU A 36 3.55 24.95 -7.94
N THR A 37 4.65 24.21 -8.04
CA THR A 37 5.05 23.19 -7.04
C THR A 37 5.43 23.85 -5.71
N SER A 38 5.36 23.13 -4.59
CA SER A 38 5.76 23.66 -3.28
C SER A 38 7.21 24.21 -3.29
N ALA A 39 8.09 23.58 -4.07
CA ALA A 39 9.48 24.02 -4.29
C ALA A 39 9.57 25.36 -5.03
N GLU A 40 8.76 25.59 -6.06
CA GLU A 40 8.74 26.85 -6.81
C GLU A 40 8.20 28.01 -5.96
N ILE A 41 7.17 27.75 -5.14
CA ILE A 41 6.60 28.73 -4.20
C ILE A 41 7.67 29.15 -3.18
N ARG A 42 8.37 28.20 -2.57
CA ARG A 42 9.45 28.48 -1.60
C ARG A 42 10.63 29.24 -2.23
N THR A 43 10.99 28.91 -3.47
CA THR A 43 12.05 29.63 -4.20
C THR A 43 11.67 31.09 -4.41
N ARG A 44 10.41 31.36 -4.77
CA ARG A 44 9.89 32.72 -4.95
C ARG A 44 9.81 33.48 -3.62
N LEU A 45 9.43 32.81 -2.54
CA LEU A 45 9.42 33.37 -1.18
C LEU A 45 10.82 33.84 -0.79
N GLN A 46 11.84 32.99 -0.96
CA GLN A 46 13.23 33.33 -0.68
C GLN A 46 13.73 34.51 -1.52
N ALA A 47 13.36 34.58 -2.81
CA ALA A 47 13.71 35.70 -3.68
C ALA A 47 13.07 37.02 -3.20
N ASN A 48 11.80 36.98 -2.77
CA ASN A 48 11.09 38.14 -2.24
C ASN A 48 11.66 38.61 -0.90
N GLU A 49 12.06 37.70 -0.01
CA GLU A 49 12.75 38.02 1.24
C GLU A 49 14.11 38.68 1.00
N GLN A 50 14.88 38.17 0.04
CA GLN A 50 16.16 38.77 -0.36
C GLN A 50 15.94 40.19 -0.90
N ARG A 51 14.95 40.38 -1.79
CA ARG A 51 14.61 41.71 -2.31
C ARG A 51 14.16 42.68 -1.21
N LEU A 52 13.40 42.19 -0.22
CA LEU A 52 13.01 42.98 0.94
C LEU A 52 14.22 43.41 1.78
N ALA A 53 15.23 42.55 1.92
CA ALA A 53 16.48 42.89 2.60
C ALA A 53 17.28 43.94 1.82
N GLU A 54 17.39 43.79 0.49
CA GLU A 54 18.05 44.78 -0.38
C GLU A 54 17.41 46.16 -0.27
N LEU A 55 16.08 46.26 -0.34
CA LEU A 55 15.34 47.53 -0.21
C LEU A 55 15.60 48.23 1.13
N ARG A 56 15.75 47.46 2.22
CA ARG A 56 16.11 48.01 3.53
C ARG A 56 17.51 48.60 3.57
N GLU A 57 18.46 48.00 2.85
CA GLU A 57 19.81 48.54 2.69
C GLU A 57 19.80 49.78 1.77
N GLU A 58 19.07 49.74 0.65
CA GLU A 58 18.87 50.89 -0.26
C GLU A 58 18.27 52.11 0.46
N ARG A 59 17.39 51.88 1.45
CA ARG A 59 16.74 52.95 2.22
C ARG A 59 17.71 53.71 3.14
N ARG A 60 18.76 53.07 3.65
CA ARG A 60 19.68 53.65 4.66
C ARG A 60 20.35 54.97 4.21
N PRO A 61 21.01 55.05 3.05
CA PRO A 61 21.69 56.29 2.64
C PRO A 61 20.73 57.45 2.36
N VAL A 62 19.48 57.15 1.96
CA VAL A 62 18.49 58.18 1.58
C VAL A 62 17.72 58.72 2.80
N ALA A 63 17.71 57.98 3.91
CA ALA A 63 17.01 58.34 5.15
C ALA A 63 17.47 59.68 5.74
N LEU A 64 18.78 59.92 5.80
CA LEU A 64 19.33 61.15 6.38
C LEU A 64 19.00 62.39 5.52
N ALA A 65 19.07 62.26 4.19
CA ALA A 65 18.73 63.34 3.26
C ALA A 65 17.23 63.69 3.28
N SER A 66 16.35 62.71 3.48
CA SER A 66 14.93 62.99 3.65
C SER A 66 14.65 63.75 4.94
N LEU A 67 15.36 63.43 6.04
CA LEU A 67 15.22 64.11 7.32
C LEU A 67 15.64 65.59 7.25
N SER A 68 16.62 65.93 6.40
CA SER A 68 17.05 67.32 6.17
C SER A 68 16.14 68.10 5.21
N GLY A 69 15.03 67.50 4.75
CA GLY A 69 14.02 68.17 3.93
C GLY A 69 14.24 68.04 2.42
N ASP A 70 15.14 67.16 1.95
CA ASP A 70 15.28 66.88 0.53
C ASP A 70 14.02 66.17 0.00
N LYS A 71 13.34 66.82 -0.95
CA LYS A 71 12.13 66.32 -1.59
C LYS A 71 12.40 65.08 -2.46
N ALA A 72 13.58 64.99 -3.10
CA ALA A 72 13.94 63.85 -3.92
C ALA A 72 14.14 62.60 -3.05
N ALA A 73 14.90 62.75 -1.96
CA ALA A 73 15.10 61.69 -0.97
C ALA A 73 13.77 61.22 -0.35
N SER A 74 12.86 62.14 -0.05
CA SER A 74 11.54 61.82 0.51
C SER A 74 10.66 61.02 -0.47
N LYS A 75 10.71 61.36 -1.77
CA LYS A 75 10.00 60.61 -2.82
C LYS A 75 10.56 59.20 -2.96
N GLU A 76 11.87 59.05 -2.86
CA GLU A 76 12.54 57.75 -2.96
C GLU A 76 12.21 56.83 -1.77
N ILE A 77 12.17 57.37 -0.54
CA ILE A 77 11.71 56.61 0.63
C ILE A 77 10.25 56.16 0.47
N ALA A 78 9.39 57.00 -0.09
CA ALA A 78 8.00 56.64 -0.36
C ALA A 78 7.90 55.50 -1.40
N ARG A 79 8.74 55.52 -2.45
CA ARG A 79 8.86 54.44 -3.44
C ARG A 79 9.27 53.12 -2.77
N ILE A 80 10.37 53.14 -2.00
CA ILE A 80 10.88 51.96 -1.29
C ILE A 80 9.83 51.42 -0.32
N THR A 81 9.14 52.29 0.43
CA THR A 81 8.10 51.87 1.38
C THR A 81 6.92 51.20 0.69
N ALA A 82 6.50 51.70 -0.48
CA ALA A 82 5.46 51.08 -1.29
C ALA A 82 5.87 49.70 -1.81
N GLU A 83 7.12 49.56 -2.29
CA GLU A 83 7.68 48.29 -2.75
C GLU A 83 7.82 47.29 -1.60
N GLU A 84 8.32 47.71 -0.43
CA GLU A 84 8.36 46.88 0.78
C GLU A 84 6.96 46.39 1.18
N SER A 85 5.94 47.25 1.12
CA SER A 85 4.57 46.87 1.46
C SER A 85 3.99 45.87 0.48
N ALA A 86 4.28 46.02 -0.82
CA ALA A 86 3.85 45.08 -1.85
C ALA A 86 4.51 43.70 -1.66
N LEU A 87 5.83 43.68 -1.44
CA LEU A 87 6.57 42.45 -1.20
C LEU A 87 6.12 41.72 0.06
N ARG A 88 5.85 42.42 1.17
CA ARG A 88 5.31 41.79 2.39
C ARG A 88 3.97 41.13 2.14
N SER A 89 3.06 41.82 1.45
CA SER A 89 1.76 41.23 1.10
C SER A 89 1.90 40.01 0.18
N GLU A 90 2.88 40.00 -0.72
CA GLU A 90 3.17 38.85 -1.57
C GLU A 90 3.77 37.69 -0.77
N ILE A 91 4.70 37.97 0.15
CA ILE A 91 5.28 36.97 1.06
C ILE A 91 4.18 36.31 1.89
N ASP A 92 3.31 37.07 2.56
CA ASP A 92 2.21 36.53 3.36
C ASP A 92 1.29 35.62 2.52
N THR A 93 1.05 35.98 1.25
CA THR A 93 0.23 35.18 0.33
C THR A 93 0.97 33.90 -0.10
N LEU A 94 2.27 33.98 -0.35
CA LEU A 94 3.10 32.84 -0.73
C LEU A 94 3.30 31.85 0.43
N GLU A 95 3.39 32.33 1.68
CA GLU A 95 3.46 31.49 2.87
C GLU A 95 2.21 30.61 3.00
N VAL A 96 1.03 31.22 2.93
CA VAL A 96 -0.25 30.47 2.98
C VAL A 96 -0.37 29.49 1.81
N ALA A 97 0.06 29.90 0.61
CA ALA A 97 0.07 29.02 -0.55
C ALA A 97 1.04 27.83 -0.38
N ALA A 98 2.22 28.05 0.20
CA ALA A 98 3.21 27.01 0.48
C ALA A 98 2.66 25.99 1.50
N GLU A 99 2.10 26.45 2.61
CA GLU A 99 1.50 25.57 3.62
C GLU A 99 0.38 24.71 3.01
N HIS A 100 -0.47 25.31 2.18
CA HIS A 100 -1.54 24.60 1.50
C HIS A 100 -1.02 23.56 0.49
N ALA A 101 -0.01 23.93 -0.30
CA ALA A 101 0.62 23.02 -1.27
C ALA A 101 1.28 21.82 -0.57
N GLU A 102 2.04 22.06 0.50
CA GLU A 102 2.69 21.01 1.29
C GLU A 102 1.68 20.05 1.92
N ARG A 103 0.56 20.58 2.42
CA ARG A 103 -0.51 19.75 2.95
C ARG A 103 -1.13 18.87 1.87
N LEU A 104 -1.40 19.42 0.68
CA LEU A 104 -1.94 18.64 -0.44
C LEU A 104 -0.96 17.54 -0.89
N GLU A 105 0.33 17.87 -1.04
CA GLU A 105 1.39 16.91 -1.39
C GLU A 105 1.46 15.77 -0.35
N ALA A 106 1.37 16.10 0.94
CA ALA A 106 1.35 15.10 2.02
C ALA A 106 0.09 14.22 1.99
N GLU A 107 -1.08 14.80 1.72
CA GLU A 107 -2.34 14.06 1.59
C GLU A 107 -2.31 13.10 0.38
N GLU A 108 -1.77 13.54 -0.75
CA GLU A 108 -1.59 12.71 -1.96
C GLU A 108 -0.59 11.57 -1.73
N ALA A 109 0.55 11.86 -1.10
CA ALA A 109 1.54 10.85 -0.74
C ALA A 109 0.96 9.78 0.19
N GLN A 110 0.15 10.18 1.17
CA GLN A 110 -0.54 9.24 2.06
C GLN A 110 -1.58 8.39 1.32
N ARG A 111 -2.33 8.97 0.37
CA ARG A 111 -3.29 8.22 -0.46
C ARG A 111 -2.57 7.20 -1.34
N ALA A 112 -1.51 7.61 -2.04
CA ALA A 112 -0.69 6.74 -2.86
C ALA A 112 -0.09 5.58 -2.04
N ALA A 113 0.43 5.85 -0.84
CA ALA A 113 0.97 4.82 0.05
C ALA A 113 -0.10 3.82 0.53
N LYS A 114 -1.33 4.29 0.81
CA LYS A 114 -2.46 3.42 1.17
C LYS A 114 -2.88 2.52 0.01
N GLU A 115 -2.98 3.07 -1.20
CA GLU A 115 -3.31 2.30 -2.41
C GLU A 115 -2.26 1.24 -2.73
N ASP A 116 -0.97 1.60 -2.63
CA ASP A 116 0.12 0.65 -2.85
C ASP A 116 0.12 -0.47 -1.81
N ARG A 117 -0.13 -0.14 -0.54
CA ARG A 117 -0.30 -1.14 0.52
C ARG A 117 -1.47 -2.09 0.23
N GLN A 118 -2.62 -1.57 -0.19
CA GLN A 118 -3.79 -2.39 -0.55
C GLN A 118 -3.50 -3.32 -1.73
N LYS A 119 -2.79 -2.84 -2.76
CA LYS A 119 -2.36 -3.68 -3.89
C LYS A 119 -1.44 -4.81 -3.44
N ARG A 120 -0.45 -4.50 -2.60
CA ARG A 120 0.46 -5.51 -2.02
C ARG A 120 -0.27 -6.53 -1.14
N GLU A 121 -1.22 -6.09 -0.32
CA GLU A 121 -2.05 -6.98 0.50
C GLU A 121 -2.94 -7.89 -0.37
N THR A 122 -3.52 -7.36 -1.45
CA THR A 122 -4.33 -8.14 -2.39
C THR A 122 -3.50 -9.20 -3.11
N GLU A 123 -2.31 -8.83 -3.59
CA GLU A 123 -1.39 -9.76 -4.25
C GLU A 123 -0.86 -10.83 -3.28
N ALA A 124 -0.53 -10.45 -2.04
CA ALA A 124 -0.14 -11.40 -1.00
C ALA A 124 -1.24 -12.42 -0.72
N ARG A 125 -2.51 -11.98 -0.64
CA ARG A 125 -3.67 -12.88 -0.48
C ARG A 125 -3.84 -13.82 -1.68
N ARG A 126 -3.68 -13.30 -2.90
CA ARG A 126 -3.73 -14.11 -4.13
C ARG A 126 -2.66 -15.20 -4.13
N LEU A 127 -1.41 -14.84 -3.81
CA LEU A 127 -0.29 -15.78 -3.75
C LEU A 127 -0.46 -16.79 -2.62
N ALA A 128 -0.97 -16.38 -1.45
CA ALA A 128 -1.29 -17.31 -0.36
C ALA A 128 -2.37 -18.32 -0.75
N ALA A 129 -3.41 -17.90 -1.48
CA ALA A 129 -4.43 -18.81 -1.99
C ALA A 129 -3.84 -19.83 -2.98
N LEU A 130 -2.98 -19.40 -3.90
CA LEU A 130 -2.28 -20.29 -4.84
C LEU A 130 -1.34 -21.28 -4.11
N LEU A 131 -0.70 -20.83 -3.03
CA LEU A 131 0.13 -21.70 -2.20
C LEU A 131 -0.74 -22.79 -1.54
N ILE A 132 -1.87 -22.42 -0.94
CA ILE A 132 -2.81 -23.38 -0.34
C ILE A 132 -3.32 -24.37 -1.39
N GLU A 133 -3.69 -23.91 -2.58
CA GLU A 133 -4.12 -24.78 -3.69
C GLU A 133 -3.00 -25.77 -4.07
N ASN A 134 -1.75 -25.33 -4.16
CA ASN A 134 -0.62 -26.21 -4.42
C ASN A 134 -0.37 -27.21 -3.28
N SER A 135 -0.51 -26.79 -2.03
CA SER A 135 -0.42 -27.69 -0.87
C SER A 135 -1.52 -28.76 -0.90
N GLN A 136 -2.75 -28.40 -1.28
CA GLN A 136 -3.84 -29.38 -1.46
C GLN A 136 -3.54 -30.38 -2.58
N ARG A 137 -3.00 -29.92 -3.71
CA ARG A 137 -2.56 -30.80 -4.80
C ARG A 137 -1.46 -31.75 -4.35
N PHE A 138 -0.51 -31.26 -3.57
CA PHE A 138 0.55 -32.08 -2.99
C PHE A 138 -0.02 -33.13 -2.03
N ASP A 139 -0.92 -32.75 -1.13
CA ASP A 139 -1.56 -33.66 -0.19
C ASP A 139 -2.32 -34.78 -0.93
N ALA A 140 -3.02 -34.45 -2.03
CA ALA A 140 -3.69 -35.44 -2.89
C ALA A 140 -2.70 -36.42 -3.53
N LEU A 141 -1.62 -35.92 -4.14
CA LEU A 141 -0.57 -36.76 -4.75
C LEU A 141 0.13 -37.65 -3.70
N ALA A 142 0.36 -37.15 -2.49
CA ALA A 142 0.92 -37.92 -1.40
C ALA A 142 -0.04 -39.04 -0.95
N GLY A 143 -1.35 -38.77 -0.95
CA GLY A 143 -2.39 -39.78 -0.74
C GLY A 143 -2.36 -40.88 -1.79
N GLU A 144 -2.28 -40.52 -3.07
CA GLU A 144 -2.15 -41.47 -4.19
C GLU A 144 -0.88 -42.32 -4.07
N MET A 145 0.26 -41.70 -3.78
CA MET A 145 1.53 -42.41 -3.55
C MET A 145 1.39 -43.43 -2.42
N THR A 146 0.73 -43.06 -1.32
CA THR A 146 0.46 -43.97 -0.20
C THR A 146 -0.40 -45.16 -0.64
N ALA A 147 -1.43 -44.94 -1.47
CA ALA A 147 -2.26 -46.00 -2.01
C ALA A 147 -1.46 -46.96 -2.92
N VAL A 148 -0.61 -46.43 -3.80
CA VAL A 148 0.29 -47.23 -4.66
C VAL A 148 1.25 -48.08 -3.82
N LEU A 149 1.86 -47.51 -2.78
CA LEU A 149 2.76 -48.23 -1.89
C LEU A 149 2.04 -49.34 -1.09
N ARG A 150 0.80 -49.08 -0.65
CA ARG A 150 -0.05 -50.11 -0.02
C ARG A 150 -0.39 -51.23 -1.00
N ARG A 151 -0.76 -50.91 -2.25
CA ARG A 151 -1.02 -51.91 -3.29
C ARG A 151 0.21 -52.74 -3.61
N ARG A 152 1.40 -52.13 -3.69
CA ARG A 152 2.67 -52.84 -3.86
C ARG A 152 2.93 -53.81 -2.71
N ARG A 153 2.70 -53.38 -1.46
CA ARG A 153 2.85 -54.26 -0.27
C ARG A 153 1.91 -55.45 -0.35
N GLU A 154 0.67 -55.24 -0.77
CA GLU A 154 -0.33 -56.30 -0.91
C GLU A 154 0.05 -57.31 -2.01
N LEU A 155 0.45 -56.82 -3.19
CA LEU A 155 0.95 -57.69 -4.27
C LEU A 155 2.15 -58.52 -3.81
N ALA A 156 3.06 -57.95 -3.04
CA ALA A 156 4.20 -58.69 -2.51
C ALA A 156 3.78 -59.80 -1.51
N ARG A 157 2.74 -59.58 -0.69
CA ARG A 157 2.14 -60.64 0.13
C ARG A 157 1.50 -61.73 -0.71
N GLN A 158 0.79 -61.36 -1.78
CA GLN A 158 0.18 -62.34 -2.70
C GLN A 158 1.25 -63.19 -3.38
N ILE A 159 2.34 -62.58 -3.83
CA ILE A 159 3.52 -63.28 -4.40
C ILE A 159 4.14 -64.22 -3.35
N TRP A 160 4.25 -63.80 -2.09
CA TRP A 160 4.77 -64.66 -1.04
C TRP A 160 3.84 -65.87 -0.78
N GLY A 161 2.52 -65.63 -0.79
CA GLY A 161 1.50 -66.66 -0.60
C GLY A 161 1.43 -67.72 -1.70
N THR A 162 2.04 -67.52 -2.87
CA THR A 162 2.09 -68.55 -3.93
C THR A 162 3.05 -69.70 -3.61
N GLY A 163 3.98 -69.51 -2.66
CA GLY A 163 4.98 -70.51 -2.29
C GLY A 163 6.01 -70.85 -3.39
N THR A 164 5.96 -70.15 -4.53
CA THR A 164 6.85 -70.37 -5.68
C THR A 164 8.14 -69.55 -5.62
N VAL A 165 8.20 -68.56 -4.73
CA VAL A 165 9.26 -67.57 -4.63
C VAL A 165 10.01 -67.72 -3.31
N THR A 166 11.34 -67.63 -3.32
CA THR A 166 12.16 -67.72 -2.12
C THR A 166 12.00 -66.50 -1.21
N ASP A 167 12.08 -66.70 0.12
CA ASP A 167 11.99 -65.62 1.10
C ASP A 167 13.01 -64.49 0.87
N ALA A 168 14.18 -64.83 0.31
CA ALA A 168 15.21 -63.86 -0.06
C ALA A 168 14.72 -62.87 -1.15
N TYR A 169 13.96 -63.35 -2.13
CA TYR A 169 13.42 -62.50 -3.20
C TYR A 169 12.36 -61.54 -2.65
N VAL A 170 11.41 -62.06 -1.85
CA VAL A 170 10.37 -61.26 -1.21
C VAL A 170 10.97 -60.19 -0.29
N ASN A 171 11.95 -60.57 0.54
CA ASN A 171 12.65 -59.63 1.43
C ASN A 171 13.41 -58.54 0.67
N THR A 172 13.93 -58.83 -0.52
CA THR A 172 14.64 -57.84 -1.35
C THR A 172 13.66 -56.84 -1.98
N SER A 173 12.48 -57.30 -2.40
CA SER A 173 11.42 -56.46 -2.96
C SER A 173 10.79 -55.49 -1.95
N HIS A 174 10.95 -55.74 -0.65
CA HIS A 174 10.45 -54.90 0.44
C HIS A 174 11.46 -53.88 0.98
N ARG A 175 12.71 -53.90 0.51
CA ARG A 175 13.75 -53.08 1.14
C ARG A 175 13.46 -51.57 0.99
N PRO A 176 13.47 -50.79 2.08
CA PRO A 176 13.17 -49.36 2.07
C PRO A 176 14.02 -48.55 1.09
N TYR A 177 15.26 -48.99 0.83
CA TYR A 177 16.17 -48.28 -0.09
C TYR A 177 15.64 -48.20 -1.53
N ILE A 178 14.78 -49.11 -1.99
CA ILE A 178 14.26 -49.08 -3.37
C ILE A 178 13.23 -47.95 -3.52
N VAL A 179 12.40 -47.73 -2.49
CA VAL A 179 11.45 -46.62 -2.47
C VAL A 179 12.20 -45.30 -2.26
N ALA A 180 13.15 -45.28 -1.32
CA ALA A 180 13.97 -44.11 -1.06
C ALA A 180 14.84 -43.71 -2.28
N SER A 181 15.39 -44.67 -3.03
CA SER A 181 16.15 -44.39 -4.26
C SER A 181 15.25 -43.86 -5.38
N ALA A 182 14.01 -44.36 -5.48
CA ALA A 182 13.04 -43.85 -6.46
C ALA A 182 12.59 -42.43 -6.11
N MET A 183 12.37 -42.14 -4.82
CA MET A 183 12.04 -40.79 -4.34
C MET A 183 13.22 -39.83 -4.53
N ALA A 184 14.45 -40.27 -4.25
CA ALA A 184 15.66 -39.49 -4.50
C ALA A 184 15.88 -39.20 -6.00
N ALA A 185 15.66 -40.19 -6.87
CA ALA A 185 15.71 -40.02 -8.32
C ALA A 185 14.61 -39.07 -8.84
N ALA A 186 13.50 -38.94 -8.12
CA ALA A 186 12.43 -37.97 -8.40
C ALA A 186 12.69 -36.58 -7.80
N GLY A 187 13.86 -36.35 -7.20
CA GLY A 187 14.24 -35.06 -6.60
C GLY A 187 13.66 -34.80 -5.20
N LEU A 188 13.06 -35.80 -4.55
CA LEU A 188 12.48 -35.66 -3.20
C LEU A 188 13.51 -35.88 -2.08
N ALA A 189 14.80 -36.04 -2.42
CA ALA A 189 15.87 -36.26 -1.45
C ALA A 189 16.01 -35.10 -0.45
N ASP A 190 15.76 -33.87 -0.89
CA ASP A 190 15.87 -32.66 -0.06
C ASP A 190 14.69 -32.49 0.91
N PHE A 191 13.56 -33.14 0.65
CA PHE A 191 12.36 -33.06 1.49
C PHE A 191 12.56 -33.73 2.87
N ASP A 192 13.46 -34.72 2.93
CA ASP A 192 13.82 -35.44 4.15
C ASP A 192 14.75 -34.59 5.04
N VAL A 193 15.58 -33.71 4.44
CA VAL A 193 16.51 -32.83 5.16
C VAL A 193 15.79 -31.66 5.83
N VAL A 194 14.75 -31.12 5.20
CA VAL A 194 13.99 -29.95 5.71
C VAL A 194 13.01 -30.34 6.84
N ASN A 195 12.54 -31.59 6.88
CA ASN A 195 11.48 -32.03 7.82
C ASN A 195 11.95 -32.63 9.15
N THR A 196 13.26 -32.73 9.39
CA THR A 196 13.78 -33.37 10.61
C THR A 196 13.62 -32.55 11.90
N THR A 197 13.07 -31.33 11.85
CA THR A 197 12.86 -30.47 13.03
C THR A 197 11.40 -30.13 13.37
N GLY A 198 10.40 -30.61 12.62
CA GLY A 198 8.98 -30.25 12.81
C GLY A 198 8.11 -31.30 13.52
N THR A 199 7.62 -31.01 14.73
CA THR A 199 6.77 -31.89 15.57
C THR A 199 5.28 -31.98 15.15
N ARG A 200 4.89 -31.59 13.92
CA ARG A 200 3.46 -31.54 13.52
C ARG A 200 3.14 -32.51 12.39
N ARG A 201 2.42 -33.59 12.72
CA ARG A 201 1.82 -34.56 11.78
C ARG A 201 0.43 -34.11 11.35
N ARG A 202 0.33 -33.17 10.41
CA ARG A 202 -0.95 -32.76 9.79
C ARG A 202 -0.74 -32.55 8.28
N PRO A 203 -1.80 -32.63 7.46
CA PRO A 203 -1.74 -32.25 6.05
C PRO A 203 -1.10 -30.87 5.87
N LEU A 204 -0.34 -30.68 4.80
CA LEU A 204 0.40 -29.43 4.58
C LEU A 204 -0.56 -28.25 4.44
N ALA A 205 -1.69 -28.45 3.74
CA ALA A 205 -2.72 -27.43 3.58
C ALA A 205 -3.30 -26.94 4.92
N GLU A 206 -3.47 -27.83 5.91
CA GLU A 206 -3.96 -27.46 7.25
C GLU A 206 -2.93 -26.64 8.04
N ALA A 207 -1.65 -26.96 7.91
CA ALA A 207 -0.57 -26.21 8.54
C ALA A 207 -0.45 -24.79 7.96
N ASP A 208 -0.52 -24.70 6.63
CA ASP A 208 -0.38 -23.45 5.88
C ASP A 208 -1.56 -22.50 6.13
N THR A 209 -2.80 -23.01 6.11
CA THR A 209 -4.00 -22.20 6.37
C THR A 209 -3.92 -21.47 7.73
N GLY A 210 -3.40 -22.16 8.76
CA GLY A 210 -3.23 -21.59 10.10
C GLY A 210 -2.08 -20.58 10.24
N PHE A 211 -1.07 -20.64 9.37
CA PHE A 211 0.06 -19.71 9.35
C PHE A 211 -0.25 -18.47 8.50
N TYR A 212 -0.65 -18.67 7.24
CA TYR A 212 -0.91 -17.59 6.29
C TYR A 212 -2.23 -16.86 6.57
N GLY A 213 -3.22 -17.52 7.18
CA GLY A 213 -4.46 -16.88 7.63
C GLY A 213 -4.25 -15.78 8.70
N ARG A 214 -3.08 -15.73 9.37
CA ARG A 214 -2.78 -14.68 10.36
C ARG A 214 -2.13 -13.43 9.78
N ILE A 215 -1.61 -13.50 8.55
CA ILE A 215 -0.87 -12.39 7.93
C ILE A 215 -1.83 -11.24 7.50
N GLY A 216 -3.15 -11.42 7.61
CA GLY A 216 -4.16 -10.46 7.17
C GLY A 216 -5.26 -10.07 8.17
N GLY A 217 -5.15 -10.43 9.46
CA GLY A 217 -6.08 -10.00 10.53
C GLY A 217 -7.36 -10.84 10.71
N GLU A 218 -7.80 -11.58 9.68
CA GLU A 218 -8.88 -12.57 9.80
C GLU A 218 -8.45 -13.91 9.16
N PRO A 219 -8.71 -15.05 9.82
CA PRO A 219 -8.38 -16.36 9.27
C PRO A 219 -9.16 -16.58 7.97
N LEU A 220 -8.46 -17.01 6.92
CA LEU A 220 -9.11 -17.49 5.70
C LEU A 220 -10.06 -18.64 6.09
N PRO A 221 -11.30 -18.66 5.58
CA PRO A 221 -12.21 -19.78 5.83
C PRO A 221 -11.49 -21.05 5.38
N ALA A 222 -11.44 -22.05 6.26
CA ALA A 222 -10.83 -23.32 5.94
C ALA A 222 -11.46 -23.83 4.64
N PRO A 223 -10.66 -24.35 3.69
CA PRO A 223 -11.23 -25.01 2.54
C PRO A 223 -12.17 -26.10 3.06
N SER A 224 -13.45 -26.04 2.69
CA SER A 224 -14.37 -27.14 2.91
C SER A 224 -13.80 -28.30 2.13
N LEU A 225 -13.11 -29.22 2.83
CA LEU A 225 -12.77 -30.50 2.25
C LEU A 225 -14.09 -31.06 1.71
N PRO A 226 -14.14 -31.55 0.46
CA PRO A 226 -15.31 -32.30 0.02
C PRO A 226 -15.55 -33.35 1.08
N ASP A 227 -16.79 -33.41 1.60
CA ASP A 227 -17.18 -34.40 2.59
C ASP A 227 -16.74 -35.75 2.04
N ALA A 228 -15.62 -36.25 2.56
CA ALA A 228 -15.14 -37.57 2.22
C ALA A 228 -16.18 -38.47 2.85
N GLU A 229 -17.13 -38.89 1.99
CA GLU A 229 -18.27 -39.71 2.31
C GLU A 229 -17.81 -40.79 3.30
N ASN A 230 -18.28 -40.66 4.54
CA ASN A 230 -18.14 -41.65 5.60
C ASN A 230 -19.00 -42.90 5.27
N GLU A 231 -19.05 -43.32 4.02
CA GLU A 231 -19.91 -44.39 3.52
C GLU A 231 -19.27 -45.79 3.59
N THR A 232 -18.06 -45.93 4.17
CA THR A 232 -17.35 -47.22 4.17
C THR A 232 -17.13 -47.87 5.53
N LEU A 233 -17.73 -47.36 6.61
CA LEU A 233 -17.64 -48.02 7.93
C LEU A 233 -18.92 -48.72 8.41
N GLU A 234 -20.09 -48.51 7.80
CA GLU A 234 -21.28 -49.33 8.10
C GLU A 234 -21.36 -50.64 7.28
N ALA A 235 -20.59 -50.79 6.21
CA ALA A 235 -20.54 -52.02 5.42
C ALA A 235 -19.57 -53.09 5.97
N ALA A 236 -18.82 -52.80 7.04
CA ALA A 236 -17.79 -53.72 7.55
C ALA A 236 -18.28 -54.69 8.62
N GLY A 237 -19.41 -54.46 9.30
CA GLY A 237 -19.99 -55.43 10.24
C GLY A 237 -18.98 -56.12 11.17
N ILE A 238 -18.01 -55.36 11.70
CA ILE A 238 -17.09 -55.77 12.78
C ILE A 238 -17.18 -54.72 13.88
#